data_AF-A0A7Y2YG56-F1
#
_entry.id   AF-A0A7Y2YG56-F1
#
_cell.length_a   1.000
_cell.length_b   1.000
_cell.length_c   1.000
_cell.angle_alpha   90.00
_cell.angle_beta   90.00
_cell.angle_gamma   90.00
#
_symmetry.space_group_name_H-M   'P 1'
#
loop_
_entity.id
_entity.type
_entity.pdbx_description
1 polymer ?
#
loop_
_entity_poly.entity_id
_entity_poly.type
_entity_poly.pdbx_seq_one_letter_code
_entity_poly.pdbx_strand_id
1 'polypeptide(L)'
;MTPFKLTEELLIQITELIDAQSEHALIDLMKEVHFADVAEIANELSEEQATYLIKLLDSDKTSDVLTELDEDVREAILNNLSSKEIAEELEELDTDDAADIVGELPKEIIQEVISEIEDKEHARNIVDLLRYDENSAGGLMAKELVKVNENWTVLRCVKEMRAQAENVTRVHSIYVVDDEEKLKGRLSLKDLLTTSTTNPIKNVYIPKVDSVNVNEKPEEVAKIMSKYDLEAIPVVDEIGRLVGRITIDDIVDVIREEAEKDYQLAAGISQDVEADDSIWILTRARLPWLFLGLLGGLGAAAIMGGFEEMISKHAILFFFTPLIAAMAGNVGVQSSAIIVQGLANDDLKGSIGNRLVKEMLLALL
;
A
#
# COMPACT_ATOMS: atom_id res chain seq x y z
N MET A 1 10.98 -14.93 -17.29
CA MET A 1 9.70 -15.64 -17.06
C MET A 1 8.64 -14.89 -17.83
N THR A 2 7.76 -15.59 -18.54
CA THR A 2 6.48 -14.99 -18.94
C THR A 2 5.65 -14.85 -17.67
N PRO A 3 5.04 -13.68 -17.41
CA PRO A 3 4.13 -13.53 -16.29
C PRO A 3 3.01 -14.58 -16.43
N PHE A 4 2.52 -15.07 -15.30
CA PHE A 4 1.31 -15.89 -15.28
C PHE A 4 0.19 -15.13 -15.99
N LYS A 5 -0.72 -15.88 -16.57
CA LYS A 5 -1.91 -15.32 -17.18
C LYS A 5 -3.03 -16.31 -16.97
N LEU A 6 -4.02 -15.90 -16.19
CA LEU A 6 -5.24 -16.67 -16.06
C LEU A 6 -5.94 -16.75 -17.43
N THR A 7 -6.09 -17.98 -17.93
CA THR A 7 -6.85 -18.24 -19.15
C THR A 7 -8.21 -18.80 -18.78
N GLU A 8 -9.24 -18.51 -19.58
CA GLU A 8 -10.56 -19.10 -19.40
C GLU A 8 -10.50 -20.64 -19.37
N GLU A 9 -9.61 -21.25 -20.16
CA GLU A 9 -9.40 -22.71 -20.17
C GLU A 9 -8.88 -23.22 -18.81
N LEU A 10 -7.93 -22.50 -18.19
CA LEU A 10 -7.39 -22.86 -16.89
C LEU A 10 -8.43 -22.68 -15.79
N LEU A 11 -9.17 -21.57 -15.81
CA LEU A 11 -10.23 -21.29 -14.85
C LEU A 11 -11.31 -22.38 -14.91
N ILE A 12 -11.80 -22.72 -16.10
CA ILE A 12 -12.77 -23.81 -16.29
C ILE A 12 -12.23 -25.13 -15.77
N GLN A 13 -10.96 -25.47 -16.05
CA GLN A 13 -10.35 -26.69 -15.55
C GLN A 13 -10.33 -26.73 -14.01
N ILE A 14 -9.98 -25.62 -13.37
CA ILE A 14 -9.94 -25.51 -11.90
C ILE A 14 -11.36 -25.63 -11.33
N THR A 15 -12.34 -24.92 -11.90
CA THR A 15 -13.75 -25.00 -11.53
C THR A 15 -14.28 -26.43 -11.64
N GLU A 16 -14.00 -27.14 -12.74
CA GLU A 16 -14.42 -28.54 -12.92
C GLU A 16 -13.79 -29.47 -11.88
N LEU A 17 -12.53 -29.24 -11.51
CA LEU A 17 -11.84 -30.03 -10.49
C LEU A 17 -12.40 -29.77 -9.08
N ILE A 18 -12.77 -28.52 -8.77
CA ILE A 18 -13.43 -28.12 -7.52
C ILE A 18 -14.81 -28.78 -7.43
N ASP A 19 -15.63 -28.64 -8.47
CA ASP A 19 -16.98 -29.21 -8.51
C ASP A 19 -16.95 -30.75 -8.44
N ALA A 20 -15.91 -31.37 -9.01
CA ALA A 20 -15.67 -32.82 -8.91
C ALA A 20 -15.00 -33.25 -7.59
N GLN A 21 -14.69 -32.32 -6.68
CA GLN A 21 -13.97 -32.55 -5.41
C GLN A 21 -12.69 -33.38 -5.60
N SER A 22 -11.96 -33.10 -6.68
CA SER A 22 -10.73 -33.80 -7.05
C SER A 22 -9.52 -33.23 -6.30
N GLU A 23 -9.54 -33.35 -4.97
CA GLU A 23 -8.56 -32.76 -4.03
C GLU A 23 -7.10 -32.97 -4.46
N HIS A 24 -6.69 -34.22 -4.72
CA HIS A 24 -5.32 -34.52 -5.11
C HIS A 24 -4.89 -33.82 -6.40
N ALA A 25 -5.78 -33.74 -7.40
CA ALA A 25 -5.46 -33.09 -8.66
C ALA A 25 -5.35 -31.57 -8.50
N LEU A 26 -6.18 -30.96 -7.64
CA LEU A 26 -6.10 -29.54 -7.31
C LEU A 26 -4.81 -29.22 -6.55
N ILE A 27 -4.49 -29.98 -5.50
CA ILE A 27 -3.24 -29.78 -4.74
C ILE A 27 -2.03 -29.90 -5.67
N ASP A 28 -1.98 -30.95 -6.49
CA ASP A 28 -0.87 -31.15 -7.43
C ASP A 28 -0.78 -30.03 -8.47
N LEU A 29 -1.91 -29.50 -8.95
CA LEU A 29 -1.95 -28.39 -9.89
C LEU A 29 -1.49 -27.09 -9.24
N MET A 30 -1.98 -26.81 -8.03
CA MET A 30 -1.70 -25.57 -7.30
C MET A 30 -0.29 -25.55 -6.73
N LYS A 31 0.33 -26.69 -6.44
CA LYS A 31 1.65 -26.76 -5.79
C LYS A 31 2.74 -25.92 -6.46
N GLU A 32 2.78 -25.89 -7.79
CA GLU A 32 3.80 -25.17 -8.57
C GLU A 32 3.37 -23.75 -8.97
N VAL A 33 2.13 -23.35 -8.68
CA VAL A 33 1.57 -22.02 -8.97
C VAL A 33 2.01 -21.04 -7.87
N HIS A 34 2.35 -19.80 -8.20
CA HIS A 34 2.74 -18.81 -7.18
C HIS A 34 1.50 -18.37 -6.37
N PHE A 35 1.64 -17.98 -5.10
CA PHE A 35 0.49 -17.57 -4.27
C PHE A 35 -0.30 -16.41 -4.89
N ALA A 36 0.38 -15.38 -5.40
CA ALA A 36 -0.26 -14.27 -6.13
C ALA A 36 -1.07 -14.73 -7.36
N ASP A 37 -0.62 -15.76 -8.06
CA ASP A 37 -1.36 -16.34 -9.20
C ASP A 37 -2.57 -17.17 -8.72
N VAL A 38 -2.49 -17.77 -7.52
CA VAL A 38 -3.62 -18.44 -6.87
C VAL A 38 -4.65 -17.42 -6.39
N ALA A 39 -4.23 -16.25 -5.92
CA ALA A 39 -5.14 -15.14 -5.59
C ALA A 39 -5.89 -14.65 -6.85
N GLU A 40 -5.20 -14.45 -7.98
CA GLU A 40 -5.85 -14.11 -9.28
C GLU A 40 -6.91 -15.16 -9.67
N ILE A 41 -6.64 -16.46 -9.43
CA ILE A 41 -7.62 -17.53 -9.65
C ILE A 41 -8.79 -17.40 -8.67
N ALA A 42 -8.52 -17.21 -7.38
CA ALA A 42 -9.54 -17.17 -6.34
C ALA A 42 -10.50 -15.98 -6.48
N ASN A 43 -10.02 -14.81 -6.93
CA ASN A 43 -10.85 -13.63 -7.19
C ASN A 43 -11.90 -13.87 -8.30
N GLU A 44 -11.62 -14.79 -9.23
CA GLU A 44 -12.54 -15.15 -10.32
C GLU A 44 -13.48 -16.33 -9.97
N LEU A 45 -13.30 -16.96 -8.80
CA LEU A 45 -14.14 -18.06 -8.34
C LEU A 45 -15.36 -17.55 -7.55
N SER A 46 -16.39 -18.38 -7.45
CA SER A 46 -17.47 -18.10 -6.49
C SER A 46 -16.98 -18.25 -5.04
N GLU A 47 -17.61 -17.54 -4.10
CA GLU A 47 -17.27 -17.58 -2.66
C GLU A 47 -17.10 -19.02 -2.12
N GLU A 48 -18.02 -19.93 -2.47
CA GLU A 48 -17.95 -21.33 -2.04
C GLU A 48 -16.73 -22.07 -2.64
N GLN A 49 -16.39 -21.79 -3.90
CA GLN A 49 -15.27 -22.41 -4.61
C GLN A 49 -13.93 -21.85 -4.14
N ALA A 50 -13.83 -20.54 -3.94
CA ALA A 50 -12.66 -19.88 -3.41
C ALA A 50 -12.38 -20.38 -1.97
N THR A 51 -13.41 -20.41 -1.12
CA THR A 51 -13.29 -20.98 0.24
C THR A 51 -12.82 -22.43 0.22
N TYR A 52 -13.37 -23.26 -0.68
CA TYR A 52 -12.94 -24.65 -0.83
C TYR A 52 -11.48 -24.77 -1.25
N LEU A 53 -11.03 -23.93 -2.19
CA LEU A 53 -9.64 -23.89 -2.64
C LEU A 53 -8.70 -23.51 -1.50
N ILE A 54 -8.99 -22.44 -0.77
CA ILE A 54 -8.22 -21.97 0.39
C ILE A 54 -8.10 -23.06 1.47
N LYS A 55 -9.19 -23.75 1.83
CA LYS A 55 -9.16 -24.83 2.82
C LYS A 55 -8.36 -26.07 2.39
N LEU A 56 -8.09 -26.22 1.09
CA LEU A 56 -7.42 -27.39 0.54
C LEU A 56 -5.89 -27.21 0.52
N LEU A 57 -5.41 -25.98 0.44
CA LEU A 57 -3.99 -25.64 0.39
C LEU A 57 -3.35 -25.72 1.78
N ASP A 58 -2.02 -25.80 1.80
CA ASP A 58 -1.22 -25.73 3.01
C ASP A 58 -1.17 -24.30 3.57
N SER A 59 -1.10 -24.18 4.89
CA SER A 59 -1.25 -22.89 5.59
C SER A 59 -0.20 -21.86 5.17
N ASP A 60 1.07 -22.26 4.99
CA ASP A 60 2.13 -21.38 4.46
C ASP A 60 1.75 -20.73 3.13
N LYS A 61 1.02 -21.45 2.28
CA LYS A 61 0.60 -20.93 0.97
C LYS A 61 -0.71 -20.17 1.08
N THR A 62 -1.64 -20.65 1.88
CA THR A 62 -2.95 -20.03 2.07
C THR A 62 -2.81 -18.65 2.70
N SER A 63 -1.97 -18.51 3.72
CA SER A 63 -1.61 -17.23 4.34
C SER A 63 -1.14 -16.20 3.30
N ASP A 64 -0.11 -16.52 2.52
CA ASP A 64 0.38 -15.66 1.42
C ASP A 64 -0.69 -15.39 0.33
N VAL A 65 -1.63 -16.32 0.10
CA VAL A 65 -2.73 -16.07 -0.84
C VAL A 65 -3.70 -15.04 -0.29
N LEU A 66 -4.04 -15.12 1.01
CA LEU A 66 -4.99 -14.21 1.64
C LEU A 66 -4.54 -12.74 1.56
N THR A 67 -3.24 -12.46 1.65
CA THR A 67 -2.72 -11.07 1.56
C THR A 67 -2.91 -10.46 0.18
N GLU A 68 -2.87 -11.28 -0.88
CA GLU A 68 -2.98 -10.84 -2.29
C GLU A 68 -4.42 -10.86 -2.85
N LEU A 69 -5.40 -11.34 -2.07
CA LEU A 69 -6.80 -11.34 -2.49
C LEU A 69 -7.39 -9.94 -2.50
N ASP A 70 -8.39 -9.74 -3.37
CA ASP A 70 -9.24 -8.56 -3.32
C ASP A 70 -10.00 -8.53 -1.97
N GLU A 71 -10.20 -7.35 -1.38
CA GLU A 71 -10.72 -7.18 -0.01
C GLU A 71 -12.10 -7.86 0.18
N ASP A 72 -12.98 -7.74 -0.81
CA ASP A 72 -14.33 -8.31 -0.77
C ASP A 72 -14.32 -9.85 -0.85
N VAL A 73 -13.44 -10.41 -1.68
CA VAL A 73 -13.24 -11.86 -1.81
C VAL A 73 -12.62 -12.41 -0.52
N ARG A 74 -11.60 -11.73 0.03
CA ARG A 74 -10.99 -12.07 1.31
C ARG A 74 -12.02 -12.07 2.43
N GLU A 75 -12.80 -11.00 2.59
CA GLU A 75 -13.84 -10.89 3.61
C GLU A 75 -14.85 -12.06 3.49
N ALA A 76 -15.29 -12.37 2.27
CA ALA A 76 -16.21 -13.47 2.02
C ALA A 76 -15.63 -14.84 2.42
N ILE A 77 -14.35 -15.10 2.12
CA ILE A 77 -13.66 -16.33 2.52
C ILE A 77 -13.52 -16.41 4.04
N LEU A 78 -13.02 -15.35 4.68
CA LEU A 78 -12.82 -15.29 6.13
C LEU A 78 -14.13 -15.53 6.91
N ASN A 79 -15.26 -15.02 6.40
CA ASN A 79 -16.58 -15.26 6.97
C ASN A 79 -17.01 -16.74 6.95
N ASN A 80 -16.42 -17.57 6.08
CA ASN A 80 -16.66 -19.01 5.98
C ASN A 80 -15.58 -19.87 6.70
N LEU A 81 -14.56 -19.23 7.27
CA LEU A 81 -13.56 -19.87 8.12
C LEU A 81 -13.99 -19.80 9.60
N SER A 82 -13.58 -20.80 10.36
CA SER A 82 -13.68 -20.76 11.83
C SER A 82 -12.56 -19.91 12.41
N SER A 83 -12.78 -19.36 13.62
CA SER A 83 -11.77 -18.54 14.31
C SER A 83 -10.42 -19.25 14.48
N LYS A 84 -10.43 -20.59 14.54
CA LYS A 84 -9.24 -21.44 14.63
C LYS A 84 -8.52 -21.60 13.28
N GLU A 85 -9.26 -21.78 12.19
CA GLU A 85 -8.68 -21.81 10.83
C GLU A 85 -8.03 -20.45 10.53
N ILE A 86 -8.71 -19.34 10.81
CA ILE A 86 -8.14 -17.99 10.63
C ILE A 86 -6.87 -17.83 11.46
N ALA A 87 -6.89 -18.24 12.73
CA ALA A 87 -5.72 -18.12 13.60
C ALA A 87 -4.51 -18.93 13.13
N GLU A 88 -4.73 -20.09 12.52
CA GLU A 88 -3.68 -20.91 11.91
C GLU A 88 -3.04 -20.16 10.72
N GLU A 89 -3.84 -19.55 9.84
CA GLU A 89 -3.29 -18.77 8.72
C GLU A 89 -2.53 -17.51 9.16
N LEU A 90 -3.02 -16.81 10.19
CA LEU A 90 -2.37 -15.60 10.72
C LEU A 90 -1.02 -15.90 11.41
N GLU A 91 -0.80 -17.15 11.83
CA GLU A 91 0.45 -17.55 12.50
C GLU A 91 1.62 -17.67 11.50
N GLU A 92 1.33 -17.91 10.23
CA GLU A 92 2.34 -17.98 9.16
C GLU A 92 2.64 -16.61 8.52
N LEU A 93 1.81 -15.59 8.78
CA LEU A 93 1.98 -14.23 8.24
C LEU A 93 2.93 -13.35 9.05
N ASP A 94 3.57 -12.39 8.37
CA ASP A 94 4.24 -11.27 9.02
C ASP A 94 3.19 -10.40 9.77
N THR A 95 3.63 -9.68 10.81
CA THR A 95 2.68 -9.09 11.78
C THR A 95 1.84 -7.93 11.25
N ASP A 96 2.34 -7.21 10.25
CA ASP A 96 1.62 -6.18 9.49
C ASP A 96 0.48 -6.80 8.69
N ASP A 97 0.77 -7.77 7.82
CA ASP A 97 -0.24 -8.48 7.03
C ASP A 97 -1.32 -9.11 7.94
N ALA A 98 -0.90 -9.76 9.02
CA ALA A 98 -1.82 -10.33 9.99
C ALA A 98 -2.68 -9.27 10.71
N ALA A 99 -2.14 -8.08 10.96
CA ALA A 99 -2.90 -6.99 11.56
C ALA A 99 -3.94 -6.41 10.60
N ASP A 100 -3.61 -6.30 9.30
CA ASP A 100 -4.53 -5.81 8.28
C ASP A 100 -5.71 -6.77 8.12
N ILE A 101 -5.45 -8.06 7.94
CA ILE A 101 -6.50 -9.10 7.86
C ILE A 101 -7.37 -9.14 9.13
N VAL A 102 -6.77 -9.02 10.32
CA VAL A 102 -7.54 -8.99 11.57
C VAL A 102 -8.37 -7.70 11.69
N GLY A 103 -7.89 -6.60 11.12
CA GLY A 103 -8.57 -5.30 11.10
C GLY A 103 -9.90 -5.34 10.36
N GLU A 104 -10.01 -6.19 9.33
CA GLU A 104 -11.21 -6.39 8.52
C GLU A 104 -12.30 -7.22 9.23
N LEU A 105 -11.91 -8.04 10.21
CA LEU A 105 -12.83 -8.95 10.87
C LEU A 105 -13.86 -8.20 11.75
N PRO A 106 -15.08 -8.76 11.91
CA PRO A 106 -16.04 -8.27 12.90
C PRO A 106 -15.42 -8.26 14.31
N LYS A 107 -15.68 -7.19 15.08
CA LYS A 107 -15.10 -6.96 16.41
C LYS A 107 -15.32 -8.12 17.39
N GLU A 108 -16.42 -8.84 17.23
CA GLU A 108 -16.78 -10.00 18.03
C GLU A 108 -15.83 -11.19 17.77
N ILE A 109 -15.35 -11.35 16.53
CA ILE A 109 -14.52 -12.47 16.08
C ILE A 109 -13.03 -12.22 16.37
N ILE A 110 -12.57 -10.97 16.29
CA ILE A 110 -11.16 -10.58 16.55
C ILE A 110 -10.63 -11.20 17.85
N GLN A 111 -11.40 -11.13 18.94
CA GLN A 111 -10.96 -11.66 20.24
C GLN A 111 -10.84 -13.18 20.25
N GLU A 112 -11.71 -13.88 19.52
CA GLU A 112 -11.68 -15.33 19.41
C GLU A 112 -10.45 -15.77 18.62
N VAL A 113 -10.23 -15.18 17.44
CA VAL A 113 -9.09 -15.45 16.56
C VAL A 113 -7.76 -15.22 17.29
N ILE A 114 -7.55 -14.04 17.88
CA ILE A 114 -6.32 -13.72 18.62
C ILE A 114 -6.08 -14.69 19.79
N SER A 115 -7.13 -15.25 20.38
CA SER A 115 -7.00 -16.19 21.50
C SER A 115 -6.54 -17.60 21.06
N GLU A 116 -6.85 -17.98 19.83
CA GLU A 116 -6.52 -19.28 19.23
C GLU A 116 -5.08 -19.33 18.68
N ILE A 117 -4.45 -18.20 18.34
CA ILE A 117 -3.03 -18.16 17.89
C ILE A 117 -2.11 -18.80 18.94
N GLU A 118 -1.26 -19.75 18.55
CA GLU A 118 -0.41 -20.49 19.49
C GLU A 118 0.76 -19.63 19.98
N ASP A 119 1.48 -18.96 19.08
CA ASP A 119 2.52 -18.00 19.42
C ASP A 119 1.94 -16.73 20.11
N LYS A 120 2.13 -16.68 21.44
CA LYS A 120 1.67 -15.57 22.26
C LYS A 120 2.47 -14.28 22.09
N GLU A 121 3.70 -14.33 21.57
CA GLU A 121 4.45 -13.13 21.21
C GLU A 121 3.93 -12.55 19.90
N HIS A 122 3.68 -13.40 18.90
CA HIS A 122 3.07 -13.02 17.62
C HIS A 122 1.69 -12.38 17.82
N ALA A 123 0.80 -13.06 18.55
CA ALA A 123 -0.52 -12.52 18.89
C ALA A 123 -0.46 -11.17 19.62
N ARG A 124 0.55 -10.97 20.48
CA ARG A 124 0.75 -9.69 21.17
C ARG A 124 1.21 -8.59 20.21
N ASN A 125 2.07 -8.92 19.26
CA ASN A 125 2.57 -7.99 18.25
C ASN A 125 1.44 -7.51 17.34
N ILE A 126 0.60 -8.42 16.84
CA ILE A 126 -0.61 -8.10 16.07
C ILE A 126 -1.52 -7.14 16.86
N VAL A 127 -1.80 -7.45 18.13
CA VAL A 127 -2.63 -6.58 18.99
C VAL A 127 -1.99 -5.21 19.27
N ASP A 128 -0.67 -5.10 19.22
CA ASP A 128 0.02 -3.82 19.33
C ASP A 128 -0.11 -3.00 18.03
N LEU A 129 -0.04 -3.66 16.87
CA LEU A 129 -0.19 -3.03 15.55
C LEU A 129 -1.60 -2.49 15.31
N LEU A 130 -2.64 -3.26 15.69
CA LEU A 130 -4.05 -2.86 15.63
C LEU A 130 -4.41 -1.56 16.41
N ARG A 131 -3.46 -0.98 17.15
CA ARG A 131 -3.64 0.30 17.88
C ARG A 131 -3.20 1.51 17.08
N TYR A 132 -2.37 1.32 16.05
CA TYR A 132 -1.94 2.40 15.17
C TYR A 132 -3.04 2.71 14.15
N ASP A 133 -2.95 3.90 13.56
CA ASP A 133 -3.80 4.27 12.44
C ASP A 133 -3.29 3.54 11.20
N GLU A 134 -4.19 2.90 10.45
CA GLU A 134 -3.87 2.19 9.20
C GLU A 134 -3.15 3.11 8.20
N ASN A 135 -3.55 4.39 8.15
CA ASN A 135 -2.91 5.41 7.32
C ASN A 135 -1.72 6.07 8.04
N SER A 136 -0.89 5.27 8.70
CA SER A 136 0.34 5.71 9.36
C SER A 136 1.48 4.71 9.21
N ALA A 137 2.71 5.16 9.43
CA ALA A 137 3.89 4.30 9.47
C ALA A 137 3.79 3.19 10.53
N GLY A 138 2.96 3.36 11.56
CA GLY A 138 2.69 2.33 12.56
C GLY A 138 1.68 1.28 12.08
N GLY A 139 0.81 1.61 11.13
CA GLY A 139 -0.06 0.66 10.45
C GLY A 139 0.72 -0.22 9.48
N LEU A 140 1.62 0.39 8.70
CA LEU A 140 2.43 -0.30 7.67
C LEU A 140 3.64 -1.08 8.20
N MET A 141 3.86 -1.20 9.51
CA MET A 141 5.11 -1.76 10.03
C MET A 141 4.98 -3.20 10.52
N ALA A 142 5.86 -4.07 10.04
CA ALA A 142 6.18 -5.32 10.70
C ALA A 142 6.97 -5.14 12.01
N LYS A 143 6.72 -6.03 12.99
CA LYS A 143 7.53 -6.19 14.21
C LYS A 143 8.74 -7.10 14.00
N GLU A 144 8.76 -7.89 12.93
CA GLU A 144 9.79 -8.88 12.60
C GLU A 144 11.06 -8.16 12.17
N LEU A 145 11.97 -7.86 13.10
CA LEU A 145 13.22 -7.18 12.79
C LEU A 145 14.40 -7.73 13.56
N VAL A 146 15.59 -7.63 12.96
CA VAL A 146 16.84 -8.00 13.62
C VAL A 146 17.42 -6.76 14.28
N LYS A 147 17.48 -6.76 15.62
CA LYS A 147 18.12 -5.69 16.41
C LYS A 147 19.24 -6.21 17.29
N VAL A 148 20.29 -5.40 17.42
CA VAL A 148 21.45 -5.71 18.26
C VAL A 148 21.83 -4.53 19.13
N ASN A 149 22.40 -4.80 20.30
CA ASN A 149 22.79 -3.74 21.22
C ASN A 149 24.22 -3.24 20.95
N GLU A 150 24.43 -1.93 20.99
CA GLU A 150 25.73 -1.30 20.68
C GLU A 150 26.88 -1.73 21.61
N ASN A 151 26.55 -2.19 22.82
CA ASN A 151 27.51 -2.63 23.84
C ASN A 151 28.00 -4.07 23.62
N TRP A 152 27.44 -4.80 22.66
CA TRP A 152 27.87 -6.17 22.36
C TRP A 152 29.18 -6.21 21.59
N THR A 153 29.92 -7.31 21.72
CA THR A 153 31.02 -7.67 20.80
C THR A 153 30.46 -8.23 19.50
N VAL A 154 31.19 -8.13 18.38
CA VAL A 154 30.82 -8.77 17.10
C VAL A 154 30.49 -10.27 17.27
N LEU A 155 31.23 -11.03 18.09
CA LEU A 155 30.93 -12.45 18.34
C LEU A 155 29.53 -12.67 18.91
N ARG A 156 29.18 -11.91 19.97
CA ARG A 156 27.86 -11.95 20.59
C ARG A 156 26.79 -11.48 19.61
N CYS A 157 27.03 -10.38 18.90
CA CYS A 157 26.14 -9.86 17.87
C CYS A 157 25.75 -10.93 16.85
N VAL A 158 26.72 -11.61 16.24
CA VAL A 158 26.45 -12.66 15.25
C VAL A 158 25.69 -13.84 15.87
N LYS A 159 25.98 -14.20 17.13
CA LYS A 159 25.25 -15.27 17.83
C LYS A 159 23.78 -14.90 18.04
N GLU A 160 23.50 -13.71 18.57
CA GLU A 160 22.13 -13.24 18.83
C GLU A 160 21.36 -13.00 17.52
N MET A 161 22.02 -12.45 16.50
CA MET A 161 21.42 -12.29 15.17
C MET A 161 20.98 -13.63 14.57
N ARG A 162 21.78 -14.69 14.73
CA ARG A 162 21.40 -16.03 14.24
C ARG A 162 20.16 -16.56 14.96
N ALA A 163 20.05 -16.34 16.26
CA ALA A 163 18.88 -16.75 17.03
C ALA A 163 17.62 -15.97 16.62
N GLN A 164 17.75 -14.67 16.33
CA GLN A 164 16.62 -13.85 15.84
C GLN A 164 16.23 -14.24 14.40
N ALA A 165 17.21 -14.51 13.54
CA ALA A 165 16.97 -14.85 12.14
C ALA A 165 16.33 -16.23 11.92
N GLU A 166 16.19 -17.05 12.97
CA GLU A 166 15.39 -18.28 12.91
C GLU A 166 13.88 -17.98 12.88
N ASN A 167 13.46 -16.80 13.34
CA ASN A 167 12.05 -16.38 13.43
C ASN A 167 11.73 -15.17 12.52
N VAL A 168 12.58 -14.89 11.53
CA VAL A 168 12.35 -13.78 10.59
C VAL A 168 12.58 -14.31 9.18
N THR A 169 11.54 -14.25 8.35
CA THR A 169 11.53 -14.76 6.97
C THR A 169 12.65 -14.12 6.14
N ARG A 170 12.80 -12.79 6.23
CA ARG A 170 13.79 -12.01 5.47
C ARG A 170 14.47 -10.95 6.33
N VAL A 171 15.80 -10.98 6.36
CA VAL A 171 16.60 -9.97 7.07
C VAL A 171 17.01 -8.85 6.09
N HIS A 172 16.18 -7.81 5.98
CA HIS A 172 16.46 -6.65 5.13
C HIS A 172 17.53 -5.72 5.72
N SER A 173 17.53 -5.55 7.03
CA SER A 173 18.49 -4.69 7.73
C SER A 173 18.69 -5.13 9.18
N ILE A 174 19.86 -4.80 9.72
CA ILE A 174 20.22 -5.08 11.11
C ILE A 174 20.36 -3.74 11.82
N TYR A 175 19.43 -3.48 12.74
CA TYR A 175 19.38 -2.22 13.48
C TYR A 175 20.18 -2.30 14.77
N VAL A 176 20.77 -1.18 15.16
CA VAL A 176 21.55 -1.06 16.40
C VAL A 176 20.82 -0.17 17.37
N VAL A 177 20.63 -0.68 18.59
CA VAL A 177 19.95 0.01 19.68
C VAL A 177 20.86 0.16 20.92
N ASP A 178 20.50 1.06 21.83
CA ASP A 178 21.11 1.11 23.17
C ASP A 178 20.34 0.25 24.19
N ASP A 179 20.71 0.38 25.47
CA ASP A 179 20.07 -0.33 26.59
C ASP A 179 18.63 0.16 26.87
N GLU A 180 18.22 1.30 26.30
CA GLU A 180 16.85 1.85 26.38
C GLU A 180 16.03 1.58 25.10
N GLU A 181 16.53 0.71 24.22
CA GLU A 181 15.97 0.36 22.90
C GLU A 181 15.93 1.51 21.88
N LYS A 182 16.67 2.60 22.12
CA LYS A 182 16.72 3.73 21.18
C LYS A 182 17.57 3.40 19.97
N LEU A 183 17.06 3.71 18.79
CA LEU A 183 17.75 3.52 17.52
C LEU A 183 19.04 4.36 17.47
N LYS A 184 20.18 3.73 17.20
CA LYS A 184 21.49 4.37 17.06
C LYS A 184 22.03 4.35 15.63
N GLY A 185 21.72 3.29 14.89
CA GLY A 185 22.24 3.09 13.55
C GLY A 185 21.90 1.73 12.98
N ARG A 186 22.66 1.32 11.96
CA ARG A 186 22.55 0.00 11.33
C ARG A 186 23.91 -0.65 11.14
N LEU A 187 23.91 -1.96 10.92
CA LEU A 187 25.11 -2.73 10.60
C LEU A 187 25.14 -3.12 9.13
N SER A 188 26.34 -3.01 8.55
CA SER A 188 26.63 -3.65 7.28
C SER A 188 27.12 -5.08 7.53
N LEU A 189 26.55 -6.06 6.81
CA LEU A 189 27.06 -7.44 6.81
C LEU A 189 28.54 -7.50 6.42
N LYS A 190 28.98 -6.66 5.48
CA LYS A 190 30.38 -6.55 5.08
C LYS A 190 31.28 -6.14 6.25
N ASP A 191 30.86 -5.16 7.03
CA ASP A 191 31.65 -4.65 8.16
C ASP A 191 31.69 -5.67 9.30
N LEU A 192 30.60 -6.39 9.53
CA LEU A 192 30.55 -7.52 10.47
C LEU A 192 31.52 -8.65 10.08
N LEU A 193 31.62 -8.98 8.79
CA LEU A 193 32.49 -10.06 8.29
C LEU A 193 33.99 -9.69 8.28
N THR A 194 34.31 -8.39 8.17
CA THR A 194 35.69 -7.91 8.05
C THR A 194 36.29 -7.44 9.38
N THR A 195 35.46 -7.25 10.40
CA THR A 195 35.88 -6.77 11.72
C THR A 195 36.27 -7.91 12.67
N SER A 196 37.22 -7.64 13.58
CA SER A 196 37.57 -8.58 14.65
C SER A 196 36.38 -8.91 15.55
N THR A 197 36.23 -10.18 15.90
CA THR A 197 35.11 -10.72 16.71
C THR A 197 35.02 -10.13 18.12
N THR A 198 36.12 -9.54 18.63
CA THR A 198 36.17 -8.92 19.97
C THR A 198 35.89 -7.42 19.95
N ASN A 199 35.81 -6.78 18.78
CA ASN A 199 35.49 -5.35 18.68
C ASN A 199 34.04 -5.12 19.11
N PRO A 200 33.74 -4.08 19.91
CA PRO A 200 32.35 -3.74 20.23
C PRO A 200 31.61 -3.13 19.04
N ILE A 201 30.30 -3.39 18.95
CA ILE A 201 29.41 -2.94 17.87
C ILE A 201 29.38 -1.42 17.77
N LYS A 202 29.50 -0.69 18.88
CA LYS A 202 29.60 0.78 18.87
C LYS A 202 30.71 1.38 18.01
N ASN A 203 31.75 0.60 17.69
CA ASN A 203 32.85 1.02 16.83
C ASN A 203 32.67 0.61 15.36
N VAL A 204 31.58 -0.11 15.05
CA VAL A 204 31.36 -0.78 13.75
C VAL A 204 30.09 -0.29 13.07
N TYR A 205 29.04 0.05 13.82
CA TYR A 205 27.78 0.46 13.24
C TYR A 205 27.88 1.79 12.48
N ILE A 206 27.01 1.96 11.49
CA ILE A 206 26.85 3.18 10.72
C ILE A 206 25.85 4.07 11.47
N PRO A 207 26.28 5.19 12.09
CA PRO A 207 25.40 6.08 12.84
C PRO A 207 24.50 6.87 11.91
N LYS A 208 23.37 7.36 12.44
CA LYS A 208 22.39 8.20 11.73
C LYS A 208 21.80 7.48 10.52
N VAL A 209 20.85 6.62 10.81
CA VAL A 209 19.97 6.02 9.81
C VAL A 209 18.75 6.90 9.63
N ASP A 210 18.26 6.98 8.39
CA ASP A 210 16.94 7.52 8.13
C ASP A 210 15.91 6.63 8.83
N SER A 211 14.97 7.25 9.54
CA SER A 211 13.92 6.59 10.32
C SER A 211 12.67 7.44 10.29
N VAL A 212 11.52 6.81 10.42
CA VAL A 212 10.21 7.49 10.47
C VAL A 212 9.56 7.31 11.84
N ASN A 213 8.74 8.29 12.23
CA ASN A 213 7.94 8.16 13.45
C ASN A 213 6.70 7.31 13.16
N VAL A 214 6.20 6.57 14.15
CA VAL A 214 4.97 5.76 14.03
C VAL A 214 3.75 6.52 13.49
N ASN A 215 3.66 7.83 13.69
CA ASN A 215 2.54 8.66 13.25
C ASN A 215 2.79 9.34 11.88
N GLU A 216 3.93 9.08 11.24
CA GLU A 216 4.24 9.61 9.92
C GLU A 216 3.29 9.03 8.88
N LYS A 217 2.93 9.79 7.85
CA LYS A 217 1.99 9.29 6.85
C LYS A 217 2.67 8.37 5.82
N PRO A 218 1.95 7.38 5.26
CA PRO A 218 2.45 6.48 4.21
C PRO A 218 3.16 7.21 3.07
N GLU A 219 2.61 8.34 2.59
CA GLU A 219 3.16 9.04 1.43
C GLU A 219 4.53 9.67 1.73
N GLU A 220 4.76 10.10 2.97
CA GLU A 220 6.05 10.64 3.41
C GLU A 220 7.07 9.52 3.62
N VAL A 221 6.65 8.36 4.15
CA VAL A 221 7.49 7.16 4.22
C VAL A 221 7.96 6.75 2.82
N ALA A 222 7.02 6.64 1.89
CA ALA A 222 7.29 6.29 0.49
C ALA A 222 8.28 7.26 -0.17
N LYS A 223 8.11 8.57 0.05
CA LYS A 223 9.06 9.60 -0.44
C LYS A 223 10.47 9.41 0.12
N ILE A 224 10.61 9.11 1.41
CA ILE A 224 11.92 8.91 2.04
C ILE A 224 12.59 7.66 1.48
N MET A 225 11.86 6.53 1.44
CA MET A 225 12.39 5.26 0.95
C MET A 225 12.78 5.34 -0.53
N SER A 226 11.91 5.92 -1.38
CA SER A 226 12.20 6.12 -2.80
C SER A 226 13.39 7.05 -3.02
N LYS A 227 13.50 8.16 -2.27
CA LYS A 227 14.58 9.14 -2.43
C LYS A 227 15.97 8.60 -2.08
N TYR A 228 16.03 7.68 -1.12
CA TYR A 228 17.30 7.14 -0.62
C TYR A 228 17.54 5.68 -1.03
N ASP A 229 16.72 5.14 -1.95
CA ASP A 229 16.79 3.76 -2.43
C ASP A 229 16.84 2.74 -1.27
N LEU A 230 15.94 2.90 -0.28
CA LEU A 230 15.91 2.05 0.91
C LEU A 230 15.09 0.78 0.68
N GLU A 231 15.68 -0.37 0.97
CA GLU A 231 14.97 -1.67 0.96
C GLU A 231 14.06 -1.86 2.19
N ALA A 232 14.36 -1.15 3.29
CA ALA A 232 13.55 -1.11 4.49
C ALA A 232 13.88 0.16 5.30
N ILE A 233 12.92 0.65 6.08
CA ILE A 233 13.10 1.80 6.96
C ILE A 233 12.67 1.46 8.39
N PRO A 234 13.47 1.82 9.42
CA PRO A 234 13.08 1.61 10.81
C PRO A 234 12.02 2.62 11.26
N VAL A 235 11.03 2.12 12.00
CA VAL A 235 9.99 2.94 12.62
C VAL A 235 10.31 3.14 14.11
N VAL A 236 10.21 4.39 14.56
CA VAL A 236 10.50 4.78 15.95
C VAL A 236 9.31 5.42 16.64
N ASP A 237 9.20 5.21 17.95
CA ASP A 237 8.22 5.90 18.79
C ASP A 237 8.61 7.37 19.09
N GLU A 238 7.76 8.09 19.81
CA GLU A 238 7.97 9.48 20.24
C GLU A 238 9.26 9.69 21.08
N ILE A 239 9.79 8.64 21.69
CA ILE A 239 10.99 8.68 22.55
C ILE A 239 12.23 8.16 21.79
N GLY A 240 12.06 7.75 20.52
CA GLY A 240 13.11 7.28 19.62
C GLY A 240 13.44 5.80 19.77
N ARG A 241 12.56 4.99 20.38
CA ARG A 241 12.72 3.54 20.46
C ARG A 241 12.36 2.88 19.16
N LEU A 242 13.14 1.88 18.75
CA LEU A 242 12.85 1.07 17.57
C LEU A 242 11.67 0.14 17.86
N VAL A 243 10.56 0.32 17.15
CA VAL A 243 9.30 -0.41 17.39
C VAL A 243 8.84 -1.27 16.22
N GLY A 244 9.42 -1.08 15.02
CA GLY A 244 9.07 -1.82 13.81
C GLY A 244 9.97 -1.45 12.64
N ARG A 245 9.68 -2.01 11.47
CA ARG A 245 10.25 -1.63 10.17
C ARG A 245 9.17 -1.67 9.11
N ILE A 246 9.36 -0.91 8.03
CA ILE A 246 8.51 -0.98 6.83
C ILE A 246 9.39 -1.45 5.67
N THR A 247 8.88 -2.32 4.81
CA THR A 247 9.61 -2.82 3.64
C THR A 247 9.29 -2.06 2.36
N ILE A 248 10.06 -2.36 1.31
CA ILE A 248 9.83 -1.75 0.01
C ILE A 248 8.61 -2.34 -0.69
N ASP A 249 8.28 -3.59 -0.40
CA ASP A 249 7.11 -4.32 -0.90
C ASP A 249 5.84 -3.54 -0.54
N ASP A 250 5.59 -3.33 0.75
CA ASP A 250 4.43 -2.57 1.26
C ASP A 250 4.36 -1.15 0.68
N ILE A 251 5.53 -0.52 0.49
CA ILE A 251 5.62 0.84 -0.04
C ILE A 251 5.32 0.91 -1.54
N VAL A 252 5.51 -0.17 -2.29
CA VAL A 252 5.15 -0.20 -3.71
C VAL A 252 3.63 -0.06 -3.87
N ASP A 253 2.84 -0.70 -3.02
CA ASP A 253 1.39 -0.59 -3.03
C ASP A 253 0.92 0.80 -2.62
N VAL A 254 1.49 1.37 -1.56
CA VAL A 254 1.25 2.77 -1.17
C VAL A 254 1.53 3.74 -2.32
N ILE A 255 2.62 3.54 -3.07
CA ILE A 255 2.95 4.38 -4.23
C ILE A 255 1.91 4.23 -5.35
N ARG A 256 1.42 3.00 -5.59
CA ARG A 256 0.41 2.71 -6.60
C ARG A 256 -0.94 3.34 -6.25
N GLU A 257 -1.40 3.13 -5.02
CA GLU A 257 -2.66 3.67 -4.50
C GLU A 257 -2.67 5.20 -4.52
N GLU A 258 -1.59 5.84 -4.06
CA GLU A 258 -1.50 7.29 -4.10
C GLU A 258 -1.48 7.84 -5.54
N ALA A 259 -0.83 7.14 -6.46
CA ALA A 259 -0.84 7.52 -7.88
C ALA A 259 -2.24 7.36 -8.51
N GLU A 260 -2.98 6.31 -8.14
CA GLU A 260 -4.35 6.09 -8.58
C GLU A 260 -5.31 7.15 -8.03
N LYS A 261 -5.23 7.43 -6.72
CA LYS A 261 -5.99 8.48 -6.05
C LYS A 261 -5.72 9.86 -6.67
N ASP A 262 -4.47 10.20 -6.96
CA ASP A 262 -4.11 11.43 -7.68
C ASP A 262 -4.76 11.49 -9.08
N TYR A 263 -4.77 10.36 -9.80
CA TYR A 263 -5.40 10.25 -11.11
C TYR A 263 -6.93 10.42 -11.03
N GLN A 264 -7.58 9.76 -10.08
CA GLN A 264 -9.02 9.85 -9.85
C GLN A 264 -9.43 11.29 -9.48
N LEU A 265 -8.69 11.93 -8.57
CA LEU A 265 -8.91 13.34 -8.19
C LEU A 265 -8.76 14.27 -9.40
N ALA A 266 -7.74 14.07 -10.24
CA ALA A 266 -7.55 14.83 -11.47
C ALA A 266 -8.69 14.63 -12.47
N ALA A 267 -9.32 13.46 -12.49
CA ALA A 267 -10.50 13.15 -13.30
C ALA A 267 -11.83 13.68 -12.71
N GLY A 268 -11.81 14.29 -11.52
CA GLY A 268 -13.00 14.81 -10.85
C GLY A 268 -13.80 13.73 -10.11
N ILE A 269 -13.13 12.66 -9.69
CA ILE A 269 -13.66 11.61 -8.83
C ILE A 269 -13.15 11.89 -7.42
N SER A 270 -14.06 11.94 -6.45
CA SER A 270 -13.77 12.45 -5.09
C SER A 270 -13.60 11.38 -4.02
N GLN A 271 -13.76 10.12 -4.39
CA GLN A 271 -13.69 8.95 -3.52
C GLN A 271 -12.97 7.87 -4.31
N ASP A 272 -12.26 7.00 -3.59
CA ASP A 272 -11.71 5.80 -4.19
C ASP A 272 -12.84 4.89 -4.66
N VAL A 273 -12.78 4.46 -5.91
CA VAL A 273 -13.82 3.65 -6.56
C VAL A 273 -13.23 2.79 -7.65
N GLU A 274 -13.77 1.59 -7.77
CA GLU A 274 -13.37 0.62 -8.79
C GLU A 274 -14.34 0.61 -9.97
N ALA A 275 -14.06 -0.18 -11.02
CA ALA A 275 -14.83 -0.12 -12.27
C ALA A 275 -16.14 -0.93 -12.22
N ASP A 276 -16.13 -2.02 -11.46
CA ASP A 276 -17.19 -2.99 -11.20
C ASP A 276 -18.09 -2.59 -10.02
N ASP A 277 -17.61 -1.66 -9.23
CA ASP A 277 -18.27 -0.96 -8.14
C ASP A 277 -19.70 -0.50 -8.49
N SER A 278 -20.59 -0.47 -7.49
CA SER A 278 -22.02 -0.28 -7.76
C SER A 278 -22.34 1.07 -8.42
N ILE A 279 -23.35 1.11 -9.29
CA ILE A 279 -23.79 2.36 -9.96
C ILE A 279 -24.04 3.50 -8.95
N TRP A 280 -24.51 3.17 -7.74
CA TRP A 280 -24.75 4.13 -6.69
C TRP A 280 -23.45 4.73 -6.12
N ILE A 281 -22.45 3.88 -5.84
CA ILE A 281 -21.13 4.31 -5.35
C ILE A 281 -20.45 5.19 -6.38
N LEU A 282 -20.36 4.73 -7.63
CA LEU A 282 -19.81 5.49 -8.76
C LEU A 282 -20.49 6.84 -8.97
N THR A 283 -21.82 6.88 -8.87
CA THR A 283 -22.58 8.13 -9.02
C THR A 283 -22.26 9.09 -7.87
N ARG A 284 -22.21 8.59 -6.64
CA ARG A 284 -21.91 9.39 -5.45
C ARG A 284 -20.49 9.96 -5.48
N ALA A 285 -19.51 9.21 -5.97
CA ALA A 285 -18.12 9.65 -6.08
C ALA A 285 -17.94 10.79 -7.10
N ARG A 286 -18.75 10.82 -8.17
CA ARG A 286 -18.69 11.83 -9.25
C ARG A 286 -19.58 13.06 -9.01
N LEU A 287 -20.70 12.88 -8.30
CA LEU A 287 -21.73 13.91 -8.14
C LEU A 287 -21.19 15.24 -7.56
N PRO A 288 -20.29 15.26 -6.57
CA PRO A 288 -19.74 16.52 -6.04
C PRO A 288 -19.09 17.38 -7.13
N TRP A 289 -18.24 16.78 -7.97
CA TRP A 289 -17.55 17.50 -9.03
C TRP A 289 -18.47 17.88 -10.19
N LEU A 290 -19.38 16.97 -10.57
CA LEU A 290 -20.40 17.26 -11.59
C LEU A 290 -21.34 18.40 -11.19
N PHE A 291 -21.72 18.44 -9.91
CA PHE A 291 -22.57 19.51 -9.38
C PHE A 291 -21.84 20.86 -9.37
N LEU A 292 -20.57 20.88 -8.93
CA LEU A 292 -19.74 22.09 -9.03
C LEU A 292 -19.57 22.56 -10.48
N GLY A 293 -19.32 21.64 -11.41
CA GLY A 293 -19.25 21.92 -12.84
C GLY A 293 -20.56 22.49 -13.39
N LEU A 294 -21.70 21.95 -12.97
CA LEU A 294 -23.03 22.47 -13.33
C LEU A 294 -23.23 23.91 -12.85
N LEU A 295 -22.86 24.22 -11.61
CA LEU A 295 -22.94 25.59 -11.09
C LEU A 295 -22.08 26.56 -11.90
N GLY A 296 -20.88 26.14 -12.28
CA GLY A 296 -20.03 26.91 -13.20
C GLY A 296 -20.69 27.12 -14.56
N GLY A 297 -21.31 26.09 -15.12
CA GLY A 297 -22.05 26.16 -16.38
C GLY A 297 -23.26 27.10 -16.32
N LEU A 298 -24.02 27.09 -15.23
CA LEU A 298 -25.12 28.03 -14.99
C LEU A 298 -24.61 29.48 -14.88
N GLY A 299 -23.47 29.69 -14.23
CA GLY A 299 -22.78 30.99 -14.19
C GLY A 299 -22.41 31.49 -15.59
N ALA A 300 -21.83 30.62 -16.42
CA ALA A 300 -21.51 30.95 -17.81
C ALA A 300 -22.76 31.28 -18.63
N ALA A 301 -23.86 30.53 -18.47
CA ALA A 301 -25.13 30.79 -19.13
C ALA A 301 -25.73 32.16 -18.73
N ALA A 302 -25.66 32.51 -17.43
CA ALA A 302 -26.11 33.81 -16.95
C ALA A 302 -25.30 34.97 -17.55
N ILE A 303 -23.97 34.82 -17.66
CA ILE A 303 -23.11 35.82 -18.32
C ILE A 303 -23.49 35.95 -19.81
N MET A 304 -23.65 34.84 -20.53
CA MET A 304 -24.05 34.87 -21.94
C MET A 304 -25.41 35.54 -22.15
N GLY A 305 -26.38 35.29 -21.27
CA GLY A 305 -27.69 35.95 -21.30
C GLY A 305 -27.59 37.48 -21.22
N GLY A 306 -26.59 38.01 -20.52
CA GLY A 306 -26.31 39.45 -20.48
C GLY A 306 -25.87 40.06 -21.82
N PHE A 307 -25.46 39.24 -22.79
CA PHE A 307 -24.99 39.68 -24.13
C PHE A 307 -26.00 39.38 -25.26
N GLU A 308 -27.27 39.13 -24.94
CA GLU A 308 -28.31 38.75 -25.91
C GLU A 308 -28.41 39.70 -27.12
N GLU A 309 -28.36 41.02 -26.90
CA GLU A 309 -28.42 42.00 -27.98
C GLU A 309 -27.22 41.86 -28.96
N MET A 310 -26.02 41.58 -28.44
CA MET A 310 -24.82 41.37 -29.25
C MET A 310 -24.88 40.08 -30.05
N ILE A 311 -25.44 39.02 -29.46
CA ILE A 311 -25.67 37.74 -30.13
C ILE A 311 -26.65 37.92 -31.30
N SER A 312 -27.72 38.71 -31.11
CA SER A 312 -28.69 39.00 -32.19
C SER A 312 -28.07 39.72 -33.39
N LYS A 313 -27.11 40.63 -33.14
CA LYS A 313 -26.43 41.41 -34.18
C LYS A 313 -25.27 40.66 -34.83
N HIS A 314 -24.61 39.76 -34.10
CA HIS A 314 -23.40 39.08 -34.53
C HIS A 314 -23.44 37.58 -34.22
N ALA A 315 -24.46 36.88 -34.73
CA ALA A 315 -24.67 35.46 -34.48
C ALA A 315 -23.46 34.58 -34.83
N ILE A 316 -22.62 34.99 -35.79
CA ILE A 316 -21.43 34.23 -36.20
C ILE A 316 -20.40 34.10 -35.07
N LEU A 317 -20.33 35.06 -34.14
CA LEU A 317 -19.40 35.02 -33.00
C LEU A 317 -19.72 33.85 -32.06
N PHE A 318 -20.99 33.45 -31.97
CA PHE A 318 -21.42 32.35 -31.12
C PHE A 318 -20.86 30.99 -31.57
N PHE A 319 -20.62 30.81 -32.88
CA PHE A 319 -20.01 29.57 -33.38
C PHE A 319 -18.55 29.41 -32.94
N PHE A 320 -17.88 30.49 -32.53
CA PHE A 320 -16.53 30.42 -31.97
C PHE A 320 -16.52 30.13 -30.46
N THR A 321 -17.65 30.26 -29.76
CA THR A 321 -17.70 30.04 -28.30
C THR A 321 -17.26 28.64 -27.89
N PRO A 322 -17.75 27.53 -28.51
CA PRO A 322 -17.29 26.19 -28.15
C PRO A 322 -15.79 25.99 -28.42
N LEU A 323 -15.27 26.57 -29.51
CA LEU A 323 -13.86 26.50 -29.86
C LEU A 323 -12.98 27.20 -28.82
N ILE A 324 -13.34 28.44 -28.44
CA ILE A 324 -12.60 29.22 -27.43
C ILE A 324 -12.68 28.53 -26.06
N ALA A 325 -13.86 28.06 -25.66
CA ALA A 325 -14.06 27.38 -24.38
C ALA A 325 -13.26 26.08 -24.29
N ALA A 326 -13.28 25.26 -25.35
CA ALA A 326 -12.52 24.01 -25.40
C ALA A 326 -11.01 24.27 -25.34
N MET A 327 -10.50 25.26 -26.09
CA MET A 327 -9.07 25.63 -26.04
C MET A 327 -8.67 26.16 -24.66
N ALA A 328 -9.49 27.03 -24.04
CA ALA A 328 -9.23 27.53 -22.70
C ALA A 328 -9.22 26.39 -21.66
N GLY A 329 -10.14 25.42 -21.77
CA GLY A 329 -10.18 24.24 -20.92
C GLY A 329 -8.94 23.36 -21.07
N ASN A 330 -8.56 23.03 -22.30
CA ASN A 330 -7.38 22.19 -22.58
C ASN A 330 -6.08 22.84 -22.06
N VAL A 331 -5.89 24.13 -22.29
CA VAL A 331 -4.73 24.88 -21.78
C VAL A 331 -4.74 24.91 -20.25
N GLY A 332 -5.91 25.10 -19.64
CA GLY A 332 -6.07 25.05 -18.18
C GLY A 332 -5.63 23.72 -17.58
N VAL A 333 -6.14 22.61 -18.12
CA VAL A 333 -5.80 21.24 -17.65
C VAL A 333 -4.31 20.93 -17.86
N GLN A 334 -3.73 21.33 -19.00
CA GLN A 334 -2.29 21.12 -19.26
C GLN A 334 -1.41 21.91 -18.28
N SER A 335 -1.73 23.19 -18.05
CA SER A 335 -0.98 24.01 -17.11
C SER A 335 -1.13 23.50 -15.67
N SER A 336 -2.35 23.12 -15.26
CA SER A 336 -2.57 22.54 -13.93
C SER A 336 -1.82 21.23 -13.74
N ALA A 337 -1.84 20.31 -14.71
CA ALA A 337 -1.13 19.03 -14.62
C ALA A 337 0.38 19.23 -14.42
N ILE A 338 1.01 20.11 -15.20
CA ILE A 338 2.45 20.41 -15.08
C ILE A 338 2.79 21.02 -13.71
N ILE A 339 1.94 21.91 -13.20
CA ILE A 339 2.17 22.56 -11.91
C ILE A 339 1.94 21.58 -10.75
N VAL A 340 0.85 20.82 -10.76
CA VAL A 340 0.55 19.83 -9.71
C VAL A 340 1.64 18.76 -9.67
N GLN A 341 2.04 18.20 -10.81
CA GLN A 341 3.14 17.25 -10.89
C GLN A 341 4.46 17.85 -10.36
N GLY A 342 4.76 19.09 -10.72
CA GLY A 342 5.94 19.78 -10.21
C GLY A 342 5.90 20.06 -8.70
N LEU A 343 4.71 20.19 -8.11
CA LEU A 343 4.53 20.32 -6.66
C LEU A 343 4.74 18.97 -5.97
N ALA A 344 4.16 17.89 -6.53
CA ALA A 344 4.29 16.53 -6.01
C ALA A 344 5.75 16.05 -5.98
N ASN A 345 6.52 16.37 -7.03
CA ASN A 345 7.93 15.98 -7.14
C ASN A 345 8.92 16.92 -6.43
N ASP A 346 8.45 17.97 -5.74
CA ASP A 346 9.29 19.02 -5.14
C ASP A 346 10.29 19.67 -6.15
N ASP A 347 9.93 19.63 -7.45
CA ASP A 347 10.70 20.20 -8.56
C ASP A 347 10.50 21.71 -8.69
N LEU A 348 9.39 22.22 -8.14
CA LEU A 348 9.04 23.64 -8.19
C LEU A 348 9.75 24.46 -7.11
N LYS A 349 11.05 24.69 -7.33
CA LYS A 349 11.86 25.57 -6.46
C LYS A 349 11.80 27.02 -6.94
N GLY A 350 11.43 27.95 -6.06
CA GLY A 350 11.49 29.40 -6.31
C GLY A 350 10.24 30.20 -5.91
N SER A 351 10.17 31.46 -6.34
CA SER A 351 9.02 32.34 -6.04
C SER A 351 7.83 32.05 -6.96
N ILE A 352 6.64 31.94 -6.37
CA ILE A 352 5.34 31.83 -7.07
C ILE A 352 5.19 32.91 -8.14
N GLY A 353 5.65 34.14 -7.88
CA GLY A 353 5.55 35.25 -8.82
C GLY A 353 6.35 35.03 -10.10
N ASN A 354 7.57 34.50 -9.99
CA ASN A 354 8.39 34.18 -11.16
C ASN A 354 7.77 33.05 -11.99
N ARG A 355 7.11 32.09 -11.32
CA ARG A 355 6.39 31.03 -12.01
C ARG A 355 5.17 31.57 -12.76
N LEU A 356 4.38 32.45 -12.14
CA LEU A 356 3.24 33.08 -12.78
C LEU A 356 3.65 33.84 -14.05
N VAL A 357 4.76 34.59 -14.01
CA VAL A 357 5.30 35.28 -15.19
C VAL A 357 5.73 34.28 -16.27
N LYS A 358 6.37 33.17 -15.90
CA LYS A 358 6.75 32.10 -16.84
C LYS A 358 5.53 31.49 -17.52
N GLU A 359 4.50 31.14 -16.76
CA GLU A 359 3.25 30.57 -17.29
C GLU A 359 2.51 31.58 -18.18
N MET A 360 2.48 32.87 -17.82
CA MET A 360 1.91 33.91 -18.69
C MET A 360 2.65 34.05 -20.02
N LEU A 361 3.98 33.96 -20.02
CA LEU A 361 4.79 34.00 -21.25
C LEU A 361 4.60 32.74 -22.10
N LEU A 362 4.47 31.57 -21.46
CA LEU A 362 4.16 30.31 -22.13
C LEU A 362 2.78 30.35 -22.79
N ALA A 363 1.76 30.89 -22.11
CA ALA A 363 0.41 31.03 -22.65
C ALA A 363 0.30 32.07 -23.78
N LEU A 364 1.29 32.95 -23.94
CA LEU A 364 1.37 33.95 -25.00
C LEU A 364 1.98 33.39 -26.30
N LEU A 365 2.76 32.31 -26.20
CA LEU A 365 3.37 31.58 -27.32
C LEU A 365 2.40 30.52 -27.85
#